data_AF-T1EM60-F1
#
_entry.id   AF-T1EM60-F1
#
_cell.length_a   1.000
_cell.length_b   1.000
_cell.length_c   1.000
_cell.angle_alpha   90.00
_cell.angle_beta   90.00
_cell.angle_gamma   90.00
#
_symmetry.space_group_name_H-M   'P 1'
#
loop_
_entity.id
_entity.type
_entity.pdbx_description
1 polymer ?
#
loop_
_entity_poly.entity_id
_entity_poly.type
_entity_poly.pdbx_seq_one_letter_code
_entity_poly.pdbx_strand_id
1 'polypeptide(L)'
;MLSSVWNFVKRHKKKFVFTGVLVGGIYYLGKYARRKIIEQQKQEALEFIDNMRKQQHYENSQRTCERTIISMLPNLCEALCKQLDTEHLLVGLKSKPDMKIATWEKIKLLSFVRMIVSVYSCCLLVLIFKVQLNINSNVQKRYMQCIQLLFKTVLKRIIADVTAAVSEVIGGLSLKTPMTPSTLHELLTLVRRKVEVKVQNGYHDTDLTVVCKSFSTLTTICLDGLFSQLLSSIAGHFEPMNTTTSTNTNTLVMSKPLAKVIPIVNGLVYLVTGNQPNKFVDVS
;
A
#
# COMPACT_ATOMS: atom_id res chain seq x y z
N MET A 1 -43.41 16.76 79.74
CA MET A 1 -42.01 16.72 79.24
C MET A 1 -41.74 17.60 78.02
N LEU A 2 -42.69 17.75 77.08
CA LEU A 2 -42.54 18.60 75.88
C LEU A 2 -42.35 20.11 76.18
N SER A 3 -42.92 20.65 77.26
CA SER A 3 -42.81 22.08 77.61
C SER A 3 -41.40 22.50 78.06
N SER A 4 -40.66 21.64 78.77
CA SER A 4 -39.27 21.91 79.17
C SER A 4 -38.32 21.87 77.98
N VAL A 5 -38.51 20.95 77.03
CA VAL A 5 -37.76 20.88 75.78
C VAL A 5 -38.02 22.14 74.93
N TRP A 6 -39.27 22.60 74.88
CA TRP A 6 -39.64 23.82 74.15
C TRP A 6 -38.99 25.09 74.73
N ASN A 7 -38.95 25.21 76.06
CA ASN A 7 -38.30 26.35 76.72
C ASN A 7 -36.77 26.33 76.58
N PHE A 8 -36.15 25.15 76.56
CA PHE A 8 -34.72 24.99 76.31
C PHE A 8 -34.34 25.35 74.87
N VAL A 9 -35.12 24.85 73.88
CA VAL A 9 -34.99 25.24 72.47
C VAL A 9 -35.20 26.75 72.30
N LYS A 10 -36.15 27.35 73.05
CA LYS A 10 -36.43 28.79 72.99
C LYS A 10 -35.30 29.67 73.49
N ARG A 11 -34.49 29.20 74.45
CA ARG A 11 -33.27 29.90 74.92
C ARG A 11 -32.08 29.76 73.97
N HIS A 12 -31.99 28.68 73.21
CA HIS A 12 -30.85 28.39 72.33
C HIS A 12 -31.15 28.48 70.82
N LYS A 13 -32.27 29.08 70.41
CA LYS A 13 -32.70 29.19 69.00
C LYS A 13 -31.61 29.65 68.04
N LYS A 14 -30.84 30.68 68.43
CA LYS A 14 -29.74 31.21 67.60
C LYS A 14 -28.63 30.17 67.36
N LYS A 15 -28.33 29.31 68.35
CA LYS A 15 -27.32 28.25 68.23
C LYS A 15 -27.79 27.13 67.30
N PHE A 16 -29.05 26.70 67.42
CA PHE A 16 -29.62 25.69 66.51
C PHE A 16 -29.70 26.16 65.06
N VAL A 17 -30.07 27.43 64.85
CA VAL A 17 -30.09 28.02 63.49
C VAL A 17 -28.67 28.07 62.90
N PHE A 18 -27.68 28.52 63.67
CA PHE A 18 -26.29 28.54 63.21
C PHE A 18 -25.77 27.14 62.85
N THR A 19 -25.98 26.14 63.71
CA THR A 19 -25.56 24.76 63.44
C THR A 19 -26.29 24.17 62.23
N GLY A 20 -27.59 24.43 62.09
CA GLY A 20 -28.37 23.96 60.95
C GLY A 20 -27.89 24.56 59.62
N VAL A 21 -27.61 25.86 59.59
CA VAL A 21 -27.03 26.54 58.42
C VAL A 21 -25.63 26.02 58.12
N LEU A 22 -24.79 25.79 59.14
CA LEU A 22 -23.43 25.28 58.97
C LEU A 22 -23.43 23.88 58.36
N VAL A 23 -24.21 22.96 58.94
CA VAL A 23 -24.33 21.57 58.45
C VAL A 23 -24.98 21.53 57.06
N GLY A 24 -26.04 22.31 56.84
CA GLY A 24 -26.69 22.43 55.54
C GLY A 24 -25.78 23.01 54.46
N GLY A 25 -24.98 24.02 54.81
CA GLY A 25 -23.99 24.63 53.93
C GLY A 25 -22.87 23.66 53.52
N ILE A 26 -22.30 22.91 54.48
CA ILE A 26 -21.28 21.89 54.21
C ILE A 26 -21.86 20.78 53.33
N TYR A 27 -23.07 20.30 53.62
CA TYR A 27 -23.74 19.28 52.80
C TYR A 27 -23.97 19.76 51.36
N TYR A 28 -24.46 20.99 51.19
CA TYR A 28 -24.73 21.57 49.87
C TYR A 28 -23.44 21.74 49.05
N LEU A 29 -22.38 22.29 49.67
CA LEU A 29 -21.08 22.47 49.02
C LEU A 29 -20.44 21.12 48.65
N GLY A 30 -20.49 20.13 49.54
CA GLY A 30 -20.00 18.77 49.25
C GLY A 30 -20.77 18.11 48.10
N LYS A 31 -22.10 18.30 48.05
CA LYS A 31 -22.94 17.80 46.95
C LYS A 31 -22.63 18.50 45.62
N TYR A 32 -22.35 19.80 45.65
CA TYR A 32 -21.95 20.58 44.47
C TYR A 32 -20.56 20.17 43.96
N ALA A 33 -19.56 20.06 44.85
CA ALA A 33 -18.23 19.61 44.51
C ALA A 33 -18.24 18.20 43.90
N ARG A 34 -19.02 17.28 44.50
CA ARG A 34 -19.18 15.91 43.98
C ARG A 34 -19.82 15.91 42.58
N ARG A 35 -20.84 16.74 42.33
CA ARG A 35 -21.43 16.90 40.98
C ARG A 35 -20.41 17.44 39.98
N LYS A 36 -19.66 18.49 40.34
CA LYS A 36 -18.67 19.15 39.49
C LYS A 36 -17.57 18.19 39.04
N ILE A 37 -17.06 17.35 39.96
CA ILE A 37 -16.02 16.35 39.67
C ILE A 37 -16.54 15.27 38.71
N ILE A 38 -17.76 14.78 38.93
CA ILE A 38 -18.38 13.77 38.05
C ILE A 38 -18.61 14.32 36.65
N GLU A 39 -19.04 15.58 36.53
CA GLU A 39 -19.22 16.24 35.23
C GLU A 39 -17.91 16.36 34.46
N GLN A 40 -16.80 16.75 35.11
CA GLN A 40 -15.49 16.81 34.47
C GLN A 40 -15.00 15.43 34.01
N GLN A 41 -15.07 14.42 34.88
CA GLN A 41 -14.70 13.04 34.54
C GLN A 41 -15.54 12.49 33.39
N LYS A 42 -16.83 12.82 33.35
CA LYS A 42 -17.72 12.40 32.26
C LYS A 42 -17.36 13.06 30.95
N GLN A 43 -16.95 14.33 30.99
CA GLN A 43 -16.54 15.08 29.80
C GLN A 43 -15.22 14.53 29.24
N GLU A 44 -14.23 14.33 30.10
CA GLU A 44 -12.96 13.68 29.73
C GLU A 44 -13.17 12.25 29.22
N ALA A 45 -14.04 11.47 29.85
CA ALA A 45 -14.36 10.11 29.40
C ALA A 45 -15.07 10.10 28.04
N LEU A 46 -15.95 11.06 27.76
CA LEU A 46 -16.61 11.19 26.46
C LEU A 46 -15.63 11.58 25.36
N GLU A 47 -14.75 12.54 25.62
CA GLU A 47 -13.68 12.94 24.69
C GLU A 47 -12.69 11.80 24.45
N PHE A 48 -12.32 11.07 25.50
CA PHE A 48 -11.50 9.87 25.39
C PHE A 48 -12.19 8.80 24.54
N ILE A 49 -13.46 8.49 24.79
CA ILE A 49 -14.22 7.52 24.00
C ILE A 49 -14.36 7.96 22.54
N ASP A 50 -14.56 9.26 22.28
CA ASP A 50 -14.65 9.78 20.91
C ASP A 50 -13.32 9.66 20.17
N ASN A 51 -12.20 10.00 20.82
CA ASN A 51 -10.86 9.81 20.25
C ASN A 51 -10.53 8.33 20.03
N MET A 52 -10.89 7.45 20.97
CA MET A 52 -10.74 6.00 20.80
C MET A 52 -11.58 5.48 19.62
N ARG A 53 -12.81 5.97 19.46
CA ARG A 53 -13.67 5.61 18.30
C ARG A 53 -13.08 6.07 16.99
N LYS A 54 -12.54 7.29 16.92
CA LYS A 54 -11.86 7.81 15.71
C LYS A 54 -10.65 6.95 15.35
N GLN A 55 -9.83 6.63 16.34
CA GLN A 55 -8.65 5.78 16.17
C GLN A 55 -9.05 4.36 15.72
N GLN A 56 -10.05 3.76 16.38
CA GLN A 56 -10.55 2.44 16.03
C GLN A 56 -11.19 2.42 14.64
N HIS A 57 -11.93 3.46 14.27
CA HIS A 57 -12.50 3.60 12.93
C HIS A 57 -11.38 3.70 11.88
N TYR A 58 -10.33 4.46 12.15
CA TYR A 58 -9.17 4.58 11.28
C TYR A 58 -8.47 3.22 11.12
N GLU A 59 -8.13 2.55 12.21
CA GLU A 59 -7.46 1.24 12.18
C GLU A 59 -8.32 0.16 11.51
N ASN A 60 -9.62 0.12 11.80
CA ASN A 60 -10.52 -0.84 11.17
C ASN A 60 -10.68 -0.59 9.68
N SER A 61 -10.70 0.68 9.27
CA SER A 61 -10.73 1.06 7.86
C SER A 61 -9.44 0.61 7.17
N GLN A 62 -8.28 0.84 7.78
CA GLN A 62 -6.98 0.38 7.28
C GLN A 62 -6.93 -1.14 7.11
N ARG A 63 -7.28 -1.91 8.16
CA ARG A 63 -7.32 -3.38 8.10
C ARG A 63 -8.29 -3.91 7.04
N THR A 64 -9.43 -3.24 6.88
CA THR A 64 -10.43 -3.61 5.85
C THR A 64 -9.88 -3.35 4.46
N CYS A 65 -9.24 -2.21 4.26
CA CYS A 65 -8.57 -1.85 3.01
C CYS A 65 -7.47 -2.86 2.66
N GLU A 66 -6.59 -3.18 3.60
CA GLU A 66 -5.53 -4.19 3.45
C GLU A 66 -6.08 -5.56 3.03
N ARG A 67 -7.11 -6.07 3.75
CA ARG A 67 -7.79 -7.32 3.36
C ARG A 67 -8.41 -7.24 1.97
N THR A 68 -8.95 -6.08 1.60
CA THR A 68 -9.58 -5.88 0.30
C THR A 68 -8.54 -5.84 -0.82
N ILE A 69 -7.39 -5.18 -0.61
CA ILE A 69 -6.24 -5.20 -1.53
C ILE A 69 -5.83 -6.65 -1.78
N ILE A 70 -5.64 -7.43 -0.71
CA ILE A 70 -5.24 -8.84 -0.81
C ILE A 70 -6.30 -9.65 -1.58
N SER A 71 -7.59 -9.39 -1.36
CA SER A 71 -8.67 -10.09 -2.09
C SER A 71 -8.77 -9.70 -3.57
N MET A 72 -8.34 -8.50 -3.94
CA MET A 72 -8.36 -8.01 -5.32
C MET A 72 -7.06 -8.29 -6.08
N LEU A 73 -5.97 -8.58 -5.38
CA LEU A 73 -4.68 -8.90 -5.97
C LEU A 73 -4.79 -10.06 -6.97
N PRO A 74 -5.45 -11.20 -6.67
CA PRO A 74 -5.61 -12.30 -7.63
C PRO A 74 -6.31 -11.90 -8.93
N ASN A 75 -7.33 -11.02 -8.84
CA ASN A 75 -8.05 -10.52 -10.02
C ASN A 75 -7.14 -9.63 -10.88
N LEU A 76 -6.25 -8.85 -10.26
CA LEU A 76 -5.21 -8.12 -10.97
C LEU A 76 -4.21 -9.09 -11.64
N CYS A 77 -3.77 -10.13 -10.93
CA CYS A 77 -2.88 -11.15 -11.49
C CYS A 77 -3.48 -11.79 -12.74
N GLU A 78 -4.73 -12.21 -12.65
CA GLU A 78 -5.43 -12.86 -13.76
C GLU A 78 -5.58 -11.90 -14.95
N ALA A 79 -5.95 -10.65 -14.70
CA ALA A 79 -6.05 -9.63 -15.76
C ALA A 79 -4.69 -9.36 -16.44
N LEU A 80 -3.59 -9.32 -15.67
CA LEU A 80 -2.23 -9.17 -16.18
C LEU A 80 -1.78 -10.39 -16.98
N CYS A 81 -1.93 -11.60 -16.42
CA CYS A 81 -1.56 -12.85 -17.06
C CYS A 81 -2.32 -13.03 -18.37
N LYS A 82 -3.59 -12.63 -18.43
CA LYS A 82 -4.41 -12.71 -19.64
C LYS A 82 -4.01 -11.70 -20.72
N GLN A 83 -3.58 -10.49 -20.33
CA GLN A 83 -3.18 -9.45 -21.30
C GLN A 83 -1.71 -9.56 -21.73
N LEU A 84 -0.84 -10.18 -20.92
CA LEU A 84 0.60 -10.30 -21.14
C LEU A 84 1.05 -11.78 -21.05
N ASP A 85 0.38 -12.65 -21.82
CA ASP A 85 0.62 -14.09 -21.77
C ASP A 85 1.95 -14.48 -22.45
N THR A 86 2.95 -14.81 -21.62
CA THR A 86 4.24 -15.37 -22.06
C THR A 86 4.19 -16.89 -22.28
N GLU A 87 3.23 -17.61 -21.70
CA GLU A 87 3.12 -19.07 -21.76
C GLU A 87 2.75 -19.55 -23.16
N HIS A 88 1.82 -18.86 -23.83
CA HIS A 88 1.43 -19.20 -25.21
C HIS A 88 2.61 -19.11 -26.20
N LEU A 89 3.53 -18.15 -26.01
CA LEU A 89 4.75 -18.03 -26.82
C LEU A 89 5.78 -19.12 -26.50
N LEU A 90 5.87 -19.55 -25.23
CA LEU A 90 6.76 -20.63 -24.80
C LEU A 90 6.29 -22.01 -25.31
N VAL A 91 4.98 -22.25 -25.35
CA VAL A 91 4.39 -23.47 -25.93
C VAL A 91 4.58 -23.50 -27.45
N GLY A 92 4.38 -22.36 -28.13
CA GLY A 92 4.66 -22.22 -29.56
C GLY A 92 6.11 -22.54 -29.91
N LEU A 93 7.07 -22.18 -29.03
CA LEU A 93 8.50 -22.47 -29.20
C LEU A 93 8.82 -23.98 -29.22
N LYS A 94 8.07 -24.81 -28.48
CA LYS A 94 8.25 -26.28 -28.47
C LYS A 94 7.76 -26.94 -29.76
N SER A 95 6.83 -26.29 -30.47
CA SER A 95 6.18 -26.84 -31.66
C SER A 95 6.86 -26.49 -32.99
N LYS A 96 7.56 -25.34 -33.09
CA LYS A 96 8.20 -24.87 -34.34
C LYS A 96 9.60 -24.28 -34.11
N PRO A 97 10.68 -25.02 -34.43
CA PRO A 97 12.05 -24.61 -34.13
C PRO A 97 12.68 -23.60 -35.12
N ASP A 98 12.04 -23.30 -36.25
CA ASP A 98 12.65 -22.54 -37.35
C ASP A 98 12.76 -21.02 -37.08
N MET A 99 11.98 -20.48 -36.14
CA MET A 99 11.96 -19.06 -35.73
C MET A 99 12.37 -18.85 -34.26
N LYS A 100 13.30 -19.67 -33.74
CA LYS A 100 13.74 -19.62 -32.34
C LYS A 100 14.18 -18.22 -31.88
N ILE A 101 15.03 -17.54 -32.66
CA ILE A 101 15.63 -16.26 -32.24
C ILE A 101 14.57 -15.15 -32.15
N ALA A 102 13.72 -14.99 -33.18
CA ALA A 102 12.64 -14.01 -33.18
C ALA A 102 11.63 -14.24 -32.05
N THR A 103 11.39 -15.50 -31.69
CA THR A 103 10.49 -15.87 -30.58
C THR A 103 11.13 -15.56 -29.22
N TRP A 104 12.43 -15.83 -29.06
CA TRP A 104 13.19 -15.46 -27.85
C TRP A 104 13.27 -13.95 -27.65
N GLU A 105 13.40 -13.18 -28.74
CA GLU A 105 13.35 -11.72 -28.71
C GLU A 105 11.99 -11.18 -28.24
N LYS A 106 10.89 -11.78 -28.69
CA LYS A 106 9.54 -11.47 -28.21
C LYS A 106 9.36 -11.83 -26.73
N ILE A 107 9.83 -13.02 -26.32
CA ILE A 107 9.77 -13.46 -24.92
C ILE A 107 10.58 -12.53 -24.02
N LYS A 108 11.76 -12.09 -24.47
CA LYS A 108 12.58 -11.10 -23.77
C LYS A 108 11.78 -9.83 -23.50
N LEU A 109 11.27 -9.19 -24.56
CA LEU A 109 10.49 -7.95 -24.43
C LEU A 109 9.27 -8.14 -23.52
N LEU A 110 8.49 -9.20 -23.76
CA LEU A 110 7.27 -9.46 -23.00
C LEU A 110 7.55 -9.75 -21.52
N SER A 111 8.66 -10.43 -21.18
CA SER A 111 9.03 -10.68 -19.78
C SER A 111 9.36 -9.40 -19.03
N PHE A 112 10.11 -8.48 -19.65
CA PHE A 112 10.41 -7.17 -19.07
C PHE A 112 9.16 -6.29 -18.95
N VAL A 113 8.30 -6.28 -19.97
CA VAL A 113 7.02 -5.58 -19.91
C VAL A 113 6.18 -6.13 -18.76
N ARG A 114 6.04 -7.46 -18.63
CA ARG A 114 5.23 -8.10 -17.59
C ARG A 114 5.71 -7.77 -16.18
N MET A 115 7.02 -7.77 -15.96
CA MET A 115 7.62 -7.37 -14.66
C MET A 115 7.39 -5.89 -14.34
N ILE A 116 7.61 -4.99 -15.30
CA ILE A 116 7.48 -3.55 -15.04
C ILE A 116 6.01 -3.19 -14.84
N VAL A 117 5.12 -3.71 -15.70
CA VAL A 117 3.67 -3.50 -15.58
C VAL A 117 3.14 -4.06 -14.25
N SER A 118 3.62 -5.20 -13.76
CA SER A 118 3.16 -5.74 -12.47
C SER A 118 3.48 -4.81 -11.30
N VAL A 119 4.67 -4.20 -11.29
CA VAL A 119 5.08 -3.20 -10.29
C VAL A 119 4.20 -1.96 -10.35
N TYR A 120 3.99 -1.38 -11.53
CA TYR A 120 3.09 -0.22 -11.70
C TYR A 120 1.65 -0.55 -11.30
N SER A 121 1.17 -1.74 -11.63
CA SER A 121 -0.19 -2.18 -11.29
C SER A 121 -0.37 -2.36 -9.79
N CYS A 122 0.62 -2.92 -9.10
CA CYS A 122 0.64 -3.04 -7.65
C CYS A 122 0.65 -1.66 -6.98
N CYS A 123 1.49 -0.74 -7.46
CA CYS A 123 1.54 0.64 -6.98
C CYS A 123 0.19 1.35 -7.11
N LEU A 124 -0.43 1.27 -8.29
CA LEU A 124 -1.74 1.86 -8.53
C LEU A 124 -2.84 1.25 -7.67
N LEU A 125 -2.80 -0.08 -7.45
CA LEU A 125 -3.75 -0.75 -6.57
C LEU A 125 -3.64 -0.17 -5.16
N VAL A 126 -2.43 -0.13 -4.59
CA VAL A 126 -2.17 0.45 -3.27
C VAL A 126 -2.64 1.91 -3.18
N LEU A 127 -2.34 2.74 -4.18
CA LEU A 127 -2.74 4.15 -4.19
C LEU A 127 -4.26 4.34 -4.28
N ILE A 128 -4.93 3.62 -5.18
CA ILE A 128 -6.39 3.67 -5.33
C ILE A 128 -7.10 3.25 -4.04
N PHE A 129 -6.53 2.27 -3.33
CA PHE A 129 -7.02 1.80 -2.04
C PHE A 129 -6.72 2.76 -0.89
N LYS A 130 -5.54 3.42 -0.86
CA LYS A 130 -5.28 4.49 0.11
C LYS A 130 -6.24 5.67 -0.06
N VAL A 131 -6.69 5.96 -1.28
CA VAL A 131 -7.75 6.95 -1.52
C VAL A 131 -9.11 6.47 -0.97
N GLN A 132 -9.41 5.17 -0.96
CA GLN A 132 -10.63 4.63 -0.32
C GLN A 132 -10.73 4.98 1.16
N LEU A 133 -9.61 4.93 1.87
CA LEU A 133 -9.56 5.20 3.31
C LEU A 133 -9.97 6.62 3.66
N ASN A 134 -9.83 7.56 2.72
CA ASN A 134 -10.23 8.96 2.89
C ASN A 134 -11.69 9.22 2.46
N ILE A 135 -12.37 8.25 1.84
CA ILE A 135 -13.74 8.40 1.34
C ILE A 135 -14.73 7.74 2.29
N ASN A 136 -15.86 8.41 2.51
CA ASN A 136 -16.91 8.00 3.46
C ASN A 136 -17.46 6.58 3.19
N SER A 137 -17.71 5.82 4.25
CA SER A 137 -18.07 4.38 4.24
C SER A 137 -19.36 4.07 3.46
N ASN A 138 -20.27 5.03 3.33
CA ASN A 138 -21.57 4.84 2.67
C ASN A 138 -21.51 4.68 1.14
N VAL A 139 -20.39 5.04 0.48
CA VAL A 139 -20.27 5.03 -0.99
C VAL A 139 -19.46 3.81 -1.50
N GLN A 140 -18.97 2.97 -0.60
CA GLN A 140 -18.00 1.92 -0.90
C GLN A 140 -18.42 0.97 -2.04
N LYS A 141 -19.67 0.50 -2.09
CA LYS A 141 -20.11 -0.46 -3.12
C LYS A 141 -20.04 0.08 -4.54
N ARG A 142 -20.48 1.32 -4.76
CA ARG A 142 -20.41 1.97 -6.09
C ARG A 142 -18.98 2.37 -6.43
N TYR A 143 -18.21 2.78 -5.43
CA TYR A 143 -16.81 3.13 -5.58
C TYR A 143 -15.96 1.92 -6.02
N MET A 144 -16.22 0.73 -5.47
CA MET A 144 -15.54 -0.52 -5.85
C MET A 144 -15.73 -0.88 -7.34
N GLN A 145 -16.94 -0.70 -7.87
CA GLN A 145 -17.22 -0.94 -9.30
C GLN A 145 -16.52 0.10 -10.19
N CYS A 146 -16.51 1.38 -9.77
CA CYS A 146 -15.81 2.44 -10.51
C CYS A 146 -14.30 2.18 -10.55
N ILE A 147 -13.71 1.69 -9.46
CA ILE A 147 -12.30 1.29 -9.44
C ILE A 147 -12.03 0.17 -10.41
N GLN A 148 -12.85 -0.88 -10.46
CA GLN A 148 -12.61 -1.99 -11.38
C GLN A 148 -12.61 -1.53 -12.85
N LEU A 149 -13.48 -0.58 -13.21
CA LEU A 149 -13.51 0.01 -14.56
C LEU A 149 -12.34 0.95 -14.82
N LEU A 150 -12.02 1.83 -13.86
CA LEU A 150 -10.87 2.71 -13.93
C LEU A 150 -9.58 1.89 -14.09
N PHE A 151 -9.42 0.86 -13.27
CA PHE A 151 -8.27 -0.03 -13.27
C PHE A 151 -8.08 -0.73 -14.60
N LYS A 152 -9.14 -1.28 -15.21
CA LYS A 152 -9.06 -1.89 -16.55
C LYS A 152 -8.58 -0.89 -17.61
N THR A 153 -9.03 0.36 -17.51
CA THR A 153 -8.68 1.43 -18.46
C THR A 153 -7.24 1.89 -18.27
N VAL A 154 -6.84 2.14 -17.02
CA VAL A 154 -5.48 2.52 -16.64
C VAL A 154 -4.48 1.44 -17.00
N LEU A 155 -4.82 0.17 -16.72
CA LEU A 155 -3.94 -0.96 -16.96
C LEU A 155 -3.61 -1.11 -18.45
N LYS A 156 -4.62 -1.01 -19.33
CA LYS A 156 -4.39 -1.05 -20.79
C LYS A 156 -3.45 0.04 -21.27
N ARG A 157 -3.59 1.25 -20.70
CA ARG A 157 -2.75 2.40 -21.06
C ARG A 157 -1.30 2.20 -20.61
N ILE A 158 -1.09 1.77 -19.37
CA ILE A 158 0.25 1.49 -18.83
C ILE A 158 0.92 0.37 -19.60
N ILE A 159 0.19 -0.68 -19.97
CA ILE A 159 0.73 -1.75 -20.81
C ILE A 159 1.26 -1.18 -22.13
N ALA A 160 0.49 -0.32 -22.81
CA ALA A 160 0.92 0.28 -24.07
C ALA A 160 2.16 1.17 -23.90
N ASP A 161 2.18 2.01 -22.85
CA ASP A 161 3.29 2.93 -22.59
C ASP A 161 4.58 2.20 -22.17
N VAL A 162 4.47 1.19 -21.29
CA VAL A 162 5.61 0.34 -20.89
C VAL A 162 6.09 -0.49 -22.07
N THR A 163 5.20 -1.04 -22.89
CA THR A 163 5.60 -1.83 -24.08
C THR A 163 6.42 -0.98 -25.05
N ALA A 164 6.01 0.27 -25.30
CA ALA A 164 6.77 1.19 -26.15
C ALA A 164 8.15 1.50 -25.54
N ALA A 165 8.21 1.83 -24.25
CA ALA A 165 9.47 2.17 -23.57
C ALA A 165 10.45 0.99 -23.50
N VAL A 166 9.95 -0.22 -23.21
CA VAL A 166 10.76 -1.45 -23.16
C VAL A 166 11.26 -1.82 -24.56
N SER A 167 10.44 -1.69 -25.60
CA SER A 167 10.87 -1.96 -26.98
C SER A 167 12.01 -1.04 -27.41
N GLU A 168 12.02 0.21 -26.96
CA GLU A 168 13.07 1.17 -27.32
C GLU A 168 14.37 0.95 -26.53
N VAL A 169 14.28 0.68 -25.22
CA VAL A 169 15.45 0.53 -24.35
C VAL A 169 16.07 -0.87 -24.42
N ILE A 170 15.24 -1.92 -24.49
CA ILE A 170 15.66 -3.32 -24.40
C ILE A 170 15.65 -4.00 -25.78
N GLY A 171 14.93 -3.45 -26.77
CA GLY A 171 14.86 -4.03 -28.12
C GLY A 171 16.21 -4.13 -28.82
N GLY A 172 17.14 -3.20 -28.55
CA GLY A 172 18.49 -3.21 -29.12
C GLY A 172 19.48 -4.14 -28.42
N LEU A 173 19.13 -4.75 -27.29
CA LEU A 173 20.07 -5.56 -26.49
C LEU A 173 20.11 -7.02 -26.97
N SER A 174 21.30 -7.58 -27.14
CA SER A 174 21.46 -9.00 -27.46
C SER A 174 21.15 -9.91 -26.25
N LEU A 175 20.57 -11.08 -26.50
CA LEU A 175 20.32 -12.13 -25.49
C LEU A 175 21.59 -12.62 -24.78
N LYS A 176 22.77 -12.42 -25.39
CA LYS A 176 24.08 -12.81 -24.85
C LYS A 176 24.71 -11.76 -23.95
N THR A 177 24.14 -10.55 -23.88
CA THR A 177 24.74 -9.45 -23.14
C THR A 177 24.89 -9.83 -21.65
N PRO A 178 26.09 -9.70 -21.08
CA PRO A 178 26.31 -9.92 -19.65
C PRO A 178 25.54 -8.86 -18.85
N MET A 179 24.61 -9.29 -18.00
CA MET A 179 23.81 -8.44 -17.12
C MET A 179 24.38 -8.50 -15.70
N THR A 180 24.78 -7.35 -15.18
CA THR A 180 25.01 -7.15 -13.75
C THR A 180 23.77 -6.55 -13.08
N PRO A 181 23.59 -6.69 -11.76
CA PRO A 181 22.50 -6.04 -11.04
C PRO A 181 22.47 -4.51 -11.22
N SER A 182 23.65 -3.87 -11.32
CA SER A 182 23.79 -2.43 -11.59
C SER A 182 23.33 -2.04 -13.00
N THR A 183 23.72 -2.80 -14.03
CA THR A 183 23.27 -2.54 -15.40
C THR A 183 21.76 -2.74 -15.53
N LEU A 184 21.21 -3.73 -14.83
CA LEU A 184 19.76 -3.95 -14.79
C LEU A 184 19.02 -2.81 -14.08
N HIS A 185 19.56 -2.29 -12.98
CA HIS A 185 19.02 -1.11 -12.30
C HIS A 185 19.00 0.11 -13.22
N GLU A 186 20.08 0.35 -13.97
CA GLU A 186 20.17 1.46 -14.91
C GLU A 186 19.14 1.33 -16.04
N LEU A 187 18.99 0.14 -16.64
CA LEU A 187 17.97 -0.11 -17.67
C LEU A 187 16.56 0.10 -17.14
N LEU A 188 16.24 -0.39 -15.94
CA LEU A 188 14.93 -0.20 -15.33
C LEU A 188 14.66 1.28 -15.02
N THR A 189 15.68 2.01 -14.58
CA THR A 189 15.60 3.46 -14.33
C THR A 189 15.37 4.24 -15.63
N LEU A 190 16.03 3.85 -16.73
CA LEU A 190 15.81 4.45 -18.04
C LEU A 190 14.39 4.18 -18.58
N VAL A 191 13.90 2.95 -18.46
CA VAL A 191 12.51 2.60 -18.83
C VAL A 191 11.53 3.41 -17.99
N ARG A 192 11.74 3.49 -16.67
CA ARG A 192 10.91 4.28 -15.76
C ARG A 192 10.86 5.75 -16.15
N ARG A 193 12.01 6.38 -16.39
CA ARG A 193 12.07 7.79 -16.82
C ARG A 193 11.29 8.02 -18.11
N LYS A 194 11.39 7.13 -19.09
CA LYS A 194 10.62 7.23 -20.35
C LYS A 194 9.12 7.09 -20.13
N VAL A 195 8.70 6.15 -19.29
CA VAL A 195 7.28 5.96 -18.95
C VAL A 195 6.74 7.21 -18.24
N GLU A 196 7.44 7.73 -17.24
CA GLU A 196 7.01 8.91 -16.48
C GLU A 196 6.92 10.19 -17.34
N VAL A 197 7.88 10.43 -18.24
CA VAL A 197 7.86 11.58 -19.17
C VAL A 197 6.67 11.49 -20.13
N LYS A 198 6.39 10.30 -20.66
CA LYS A 198 5.27 10.11 -21.59
C LYS A 198 3.90 10.25 -20.90
N VAL A 199 3.82 9.83 -19.64
CA VAL A 199 2.65 10.04 -18.78
C VAL A 199 2.39 11.53 -18.54
N GLN A 200 3.43 12.36 -18.42
CA GLN A 200 3.29 13.81 -18.23
C GLN A 200 2.86 14.56 -19.52
N ASN A 201 3.40 14.18 -20.68
CA ASN A 201 3.13 14.88 -21.94
C ASN A 201 1.84 14.45 -22.66
N GLY A 202 1.33 13.24 -22.40
CA GLY A 202 0.18 12.68 -23.12
C GLY A 202 -1.19 12.89 -22.47
N TYR A 203 -1.31 13.81 -21.52
CA TYR A 203 -2.43 13.85 -20.58
C TYR A 203 -3.22 15.18 -20.62
N HIS A 204 -4.14 15.28 -21.58
CA HIS A 204 -5.07 16.41 -21.72
C HIS A 204 -6.54 16.08 -21.39
N ASP A 205 -6.87 14.85 -20.98
CA ASP A 205 -8.28 14.43 -20.81
C ASP A 205 -8.63 14.10 -19.34
N THR A 206 -9.73 14.64 -18.84
CA THR A 206 -9.81 15.31 -17.53
C THR A 206 -9.92 14.49 -16.23
N ASP A 207 -10.08 13.16 -16.24
CA ASP A 207 -10.41 12.45 -14.98
C ASP A 207 -9.24 11.73 -14.29
N LEU A 208 -8.25 11.25 -15.05
CA LEU A 208 -7.14 10.46 -14.50
C LEU A 208 -5.82 11.28 -14.35
N THR A 209 -5.79 12.53 -14.87
CA THR A 209 -4.69 13.49 -14.62
C THR A 209 -4.69 13.95 -13.18
N VAL A 210 -5.87 14.13 -12.60
CA VAL A 210 -6.03 14.63 -11.23
C VAL A 210 -5.53 13.59 -10.23
N VAL A 211 -5.79 12.30 -10.49
CA VAL A 211 -5.25 11.20 -9.68
C VAL A 211 -3.73 11.10 -9.85
N CYS A 212 -3.20 11.18 -11.08
CA CYS A 212 -1.75 11.10 -11.30
C CYS A 212 -0.96 12.35 -10.82
N LYS A 213 -1.53 13.56 -10.90
CA LYS A 213 -0.86 14.80 -10.44
C LYS A 213 -0.98 14.98 -8.93
N SER A 214 -2.13 14.73 -8.32
CA SER A 214 -2.33 14.92 -6.87
C SER A 214 -1.51 13.92 -6.05
N PHE A 215 -1.16 12.78 -6.65
CA PHE A 215 -0.37 11.74 -6.02
C PHE A 215 1.02 11.60 -6.63
N SER A 216 1.53 12.56 -7.42
CA SER A 216 2.82 12.35 -8.12
C SER A 216 3.94 12.03 -7.13
N THR A 217 4.02 12.75 -6.00
CA THR A 217 4.99 12.48 -4.93
C THR A 217 4.77 11.12 -4.26
N LEU A 218 3.52 10.76 -3.94
CA LEU A 218 3.19 9.46 -3.32
C LEU A 218 3.43 8.28 -4.28
N THR A 219 3.21 8.51 -5.57
CA THR A 219 3.48 7.55 -6.65
C THR A 219 4.98 7.37 -6.81
N THR A 220 5.78 8.45 -6.80
CA THR A 220 7.24 8.37 -6.85
C THR A 220 7.80 7.60 -5.65
N ILE A 221 7.39 7.93 -4.43
CA ILE A 221 7.85 7.25 -3.20
C ILE A 221 7.44 5.77 -3.20
N CYS A 222 6.19 5.45 -3.55
CA CYS A 222 5.70 4.07 -3.59
C CYS A 222 6.40 3.25 -4.69
N LEU A 223 6.60 3.83 -5.88
CA LEU A 223 7.37 3.20 -6.95
C LEU A 223 8.83 3.00 -6.55
N ASP A 224 9.48 3.98 -5.90
CA ASP A 224 10.86 3.86 -5.42
C ASP A 224 11.01 2.68 -4.45
N GLY A 225 10.08 2.55 -3.50
CA GLY A 225 10.03 1.40 -2.59
C GLY A 225 9.86 0.07 -3.31
N LEU A 226 8.89 -0.02 -4.23
CA LEU A 226 8.59 -1.25 -4.96
C LEU A 226 9.73 -1.66 -5.92
N PHE A 227 10.32 -0.71 -6.64
CA PHE A 227 11.49 -0.99 -7.50
C PHE A 227 12.71 -1.39 -6.67
N SER A 228 12.92 -0.79 -5.49
CA SER A 228 14.01 -1.17 -4.59
C SER A 228 13.85 -2.60 -4.08
N GLN A 229 12.62 -3.01 -3.71
CA GLN A 229 12.34 -4.38 -3.33
C GLN A 229 12.45 -5.37 -4.49
N LEU A 230 12.03 -4.98 -5.70
CA LEU A 230 12.20 -5.78 -6.92
C LEU A 230 13.70 -6.04 -7.18
N LEU A 231 14.52 -5.00 -7.10
CA LEU A 231 15.96 -5.08 -7.31
C LEU A 231 16.65 -5.92 -6.22
N SER A 232 16.22 -5.79 -4.97
CA SER A 232 16.70 -6.63 -3.88
C SER A 232 16.34 -8.11 -4.11
N SER A 233 15.12 -8.40 -4.59
CA SER A 233 14.71 -9.76 -4.94
C SER A 233 15.51 -10.32 -6.12
N ILE A 234 15.79 -9.51 -7.14
CA ILE A 234 16.66 -9.90 -8.25
C ILE A 234 18.08 -10.14 -7.75
N ALA A 235 18.63 -9.25 -6.93
CA ALA A 235 19.99 -9.36 -6.39
C ALA A 235 20.19 -10.66 -5.60
N GLY A 236 19.19 -11.10 -4.83
CA GLY A 236 19.23 -12.39 -4.14
C GLY A 236 19.33 -13.62 -5.08
N HIS A 237 18.87 -13.51 -6.33
CA HIS A 237 19.06 -14.56 -7.35
C HIS A 237 20.43 -14.49 -8.04
N PHE A 238 21.17 -13.39 -7.84
CA PHE A 238 22.55 -13.24 -8.29
C PHE A 238 23.56 -13.74 -7.26
N GLU A 239 23.18 -13.83 -5.98
CA GLU A 239 24.01 -14.44 -4.93
C GLU A 239 23.93 -15.99 -4.96
N PRO A 240 25.06 -16.71 -4.73
CA PRO A 240 25.05 -18.17 -4.67
C PRO A 240 24.41 -18.65 -3.37
N MET A 241 23.52 -19.63 -3.46
CA MET A 241 23.03 -20.38 -2.30
C MET A 241 24.23 -21.09 -1.63
N ASN A 242 24.43 -20.76 -0.37
CA ASN A 242 25.62 -20.98 0.44
C ASN A 242 25.94 -22.47 0.65
N THR A 243 27.20 -22.86 0.46
CA THR A 243 27.80 -24.03 1.12
C THR A 243 29.14 -23.66 1.74
N THR A 244 29.15 -23.75 3.07
CA THR A 244 30.23 -23.92 4.05
C THR A 244 31.69 -23.99 3.56
N THR A 245 32.53 -23.19 4.24
CA THR A 245 33.99 -23.35 4.50
C THR A 245 34.98 -22.57 3.62
N SER A 246 35.84 -21.82 4.33
CA SER A 246 37.14 -21.25 3.97
C SER A 246 37.19 -20.00 3.08
N THR A 247 37.60 -18.91 3.73
CA THR A 247 38.54 -17.88 3.27
C THR A 247 38.89 -17.91 1.78
N ASN A 248 38.38 -16.93 1.03
CA ASN A 248 39.20 -16.04 0.21
C ASN A 248 38.35 -14.88 -0.32
N THR A 249 38.84 -13.67 -0.07
CA THR A 249 38.33 -12.42 -0.62
C THR A 249 38.40 -12.45 -2.14
N ASN A 250 37.26 -12.60 -2.79
CA ASN A 250 37.02 -12.14 -4.16
C ASN A 250 35.50 -11.97 -4.33
N THR A 251 35.03 -10.73 -4.22
CA THR A 251 33.67 -10.30 -4.53
C THR A 251 33.43 -10.45 -6.04
N LEU A 252 33.19 -11.68 -6.49
CA LEU A 252 32.70 -11.98 -7.83
C LEU A 252 31.24 -11.53 -7.92
N VAL A 253 31.02 -10.27 -8.31
CA VAL A 253 29.72 -9.83 -8.83
C VAL A 253 29.48 -10.63 -10.12
N MET A 254 28.82 -11.78 -9.99
CA MET A 254 28.64 -12.70 -11.10
C MET A 254 27.64 -12.14 -12.10
N SER A 255 28.14 -11.57 -13.19
CA SER A 255 27.33 -11.23 -14.34
C SER A 255 26.67 -12.48 -14.93
N LYS A 256 25.35 -12.44 -15.18
CA LYS A 256 24.61 -13.52 -15.85
C LYS A 256 24.19 -13.07 -17.24
N PRO A 257 24.23 -13.92 -18.27
CA PRO A 257 23.73 -13.54 -19.59
C PRO A 257 22.22 -13.25 -19.53
N LEU A 258 21.76 -12.26 -20.28
CA LEU A 258 20.36 -11.80 -20.31
C LEU A 258 19.36 -12.95 -20.49
N ALA A 259 19.69 -13.96 -21.31
CA ALA A 259 18.87 -15.16 -21.49
C ALA A 259 18.58 -15.94 -20.19
N LYS A 260 19.49 -15.93 -19.20
CA LYS A 260 19.29 -16.54 -17.87
C LYS A 260 18.54 -15.63 -16.89
N VAL A 261 18.45 -14.34 -17.19
CA VAL A 261 17.72 -13.34 -16.40
C VAL A 261 16.23 -13.34 -16.77
N ILE A 262 15.89 -13.63 -18.03
CA ILE A 262 14.49 -13.67 -18.52
C ILE A 262 13.58 -14.57 -17.67
N PRO A 263 13.93 -15.82 -17.33
CA PRO A 263 13.07 -16.67 -16.49
C PRO A 263 12.89 -16.12 -15.08
N ILE A 264 13.93 -15.49 -14.51
CA ILE A 264 13.88 -14.85 -13.19
C ILE A 264 12.89 -13.68 -13.23
N VAL A 265 13.04 -12.79 -14.21
CA VAL A 265 12.17 -11.64 -14.46
C VAL A 265 10.71 -12.05 -14.67
N ASN A 266 10.47 -13.12 -15.43
CA ASN A 266 9.12 -13.64 -15.67
C ASN A 266 8.52 -14.27 -14.39
N GLY A 267 9.34 -14.91 -13.56
CA GLY A 267 8.94 -15.48 -12.26
C GLY A 267 8.60 -14.44 -11.20
N LEU A 268 9.24 -13.27 -11.23
CA LEU A 268 9.00 -12.18 -10.28
C LEU A 268 7.58 -11.63 -10.32
N VAL A 269 6.86 -11.82 -11.43
CA VAL A 269 5.44 -11.44 -11.51
C VAL A 269 4.65 -12.19 -10.44
N TYR A 270 4.90 -13.48 -10.24
CA TYR A 270 4.22 -14.28 -9.22
C TYR A 270 4.68 -13.96 -7.80
N LEU A 271 5.86 -13.35 -7.64
CA LEU A 271 6.37 -12.91 -6.34
C LEU A 271 5.80 -11.54 -5.94
N VAL A 272 5.72 -10.61 -6.90
CA VAL A 272 5.08 -9.30 -6.73
C VAL A 272 3.56 -9.44 -6.56
N THR A 273 2.96 -10.41 -7.24
CA THR A 273 1.50 -10.59 -7.28
C THR A 273 0.99 -11.83 -6.52
N GLY A 274 1.88 -12.52 -5.80
CA GLY A 274 1.57 -13.73 -5.04
C GLY A 274 0.78 -13.48 -3.76
N ASN A 275 0.04 -14.50 -3.33
CA ASN A 275 -0.66 -14.49 -2.04
C ASN A 275 0.32 -14.72 -0.88
N GLN A 276 0.00 -14.08 0.24
CA GLN A 276 0.81 -13.78 1.42
C GLN A 276 1.72 -14.92 1.98
N PRO A 277 2.85 -14.57 2.63
CA PRO A 277 3.27 -13.20 2.98
C PRO A 277 3.94 -12.44 1.82
N ASN A 278 3.34 -11.33 1.39
CA ASN A 278 3.82 -10.54 0.25
C ASN A 278 4.45 -9.24 0.78
N LYS A 279 5.79 -9.26 0.89
CA LYS A 279 6.61 -8.13 1.39
C LYS A 279 6.41 -6.82 0.61
N PHE A 280 5.81 -6.87 -0.58
CA PHE A 280 5.52 -5.70 -1.42
C PHE A 280 4.25 -4.95 -0.99
N VAL A 281 3.32 -5.61 -0.30
CA VAL A 281 2.06 -5.00 0.16
C VAL A 281 2.21 -4.45 1.59
N ASP A 282 2.97 -5.13 2.45
CA ASP A 282 3.10 -4.78 3.88
C ASP A 282 3.93 -3.52 4.15
N VAL A 283 4.69 -3.01 3.17
CA VAL A 283 5.62 -1.87 3.34
C VAL A 283 4.99 -0.52 2.96
N SER A 284 3.72 -0.50 2.55
CA SER A 284 3.03 0.72 2.10
C SER A 284 2.15 1.37 3.16
#